data_AF-A0A2Z5E6B4-F1
#
_entry.id   AF-A0A2Z5E6B4-F1
#
_cell.length_a   1.000
_cell.length_b   1.000
_cell.length_c   1.000
_cell.angle_alpha   90.00
_cell.angle_beta   90.00
_cell.angle_gamma   90.00
#
_symmetry.space_group_name_H-M   'P 1'
#
loop_
_entity.id
_entity.type
_entity.pdbx_description
1 polymer ?
#
loop_
_entity_poly.entity_id
_entity_poly.type
_entity_poly.pdbx_seq_one_letter_code
_entity_poly.pdbx_strand_id
1 'polypeptide(L)'
;MLKHADPILKIALAVAALLAGSGVGYYYGIYLPAQDVRRQTQEMTQRQSHEQEQSRALAERARREAAAQADYGTCVNFAESAYKQRWTQTCQTMHDADQSAFEDCADNLFSTRSGCLAKHPVRPAQDCALPSQTAQALTDAREQRKAQCAVQLETAQQSGRP
;
A
#
# COMPACT_ATOMS: atom_id res chain seq x y z
N MET A 1 1.66 27.12 93.89
CA MET A 1 0.94 26.23 92.94
C MET A 1 1.77 26.13 91.66
N LEU A 2 2.71 25.18 91.53
CA LEU A 2 3.51 25.00 90.31
C LEU A 2 4.20 23.61 90.23
N LYS A 3 3.78 22.62 91.03
CA LYS A 3 4.44 21.29 91.10
C LYS A 3 3.96 20.29 90.03
N HIS A 4 2.96 20.63 89.22
CA HIS A 4 2.40 19.73 88.18
C HIS A 4 2.75 20.14 86.74
N ALA A 5 3.56 21.18 86.54
CA ALA A 5 3.93 21.65 85.21
C ALA A 5 4.95 20.72 84.51
N ASP A 6 5.88 20.11 85.26
CA ASP A 6 6.93 19.23 84.73
C ASP A 6 6.44 18.00 83.95
N PRO A 7 5.49 17.19 84.46
CA PRO A 7 5.05 15.99 83.73
C PRO A 7 4.27 16.34 82.47
N ILE A 8 3.44 17.40 82.51
CA ILE A 8 2.67 17.86 81.35
C ILE A 8 3.60 18.40 80.27
N LEU A 9 4.63 19.17 80.66
CA LEU A 9 5.62 19.70 79.74
C LEU A 9 6.41 18.58 79.04
N LYS A 10 6.82 17.54 79.77
CA LYS A 10 7.50 16.37 79.20
C LYS A 10 6.62 15.59 78.22
N ILE A 11 5.35 15.40 78.55
CA ILE A 11 4.39 14.73 77.66
C ILE A 11 4.18 15.56 76.39
N ALA A 12 3.99 16.88 76.52
CA ALA A 12 3.84 17.76 75.37
C ALA A 12 5.06 17.72 74.44
N LEU A 13 6.27 17.68 75.00
CA LEU A 13 7.52 17.59 74.24
C LEU A 13 7.68 16.23 73.54
N ALA A 14 7.29 15.13 74.21
CA ALA A 14 7.29 13.80 73.62
C ALA A 14 6.27 13.66 72.47
N VAL A 15 5.07 14.22 72.64
CA VAL A 15 4.03 14.26 71.59
C VAL A 15 4.47 15.13 70.42
N ALA A 16 5.10 16.28 70.68
CA ALA A 16 5.65 17.14 69.63
C ALA A 16 6.74 16.42 68.81
N ALA A 17 7.64 15.69 69.48
CA ALA A 17 8.66 14.88 68.83
C ALA A 17 8.08 13.74 67.98
N LEU A 18 7.03 13.05 68.46
CA LEU A 18 6.34 12.00 67.71
C LEU A 18 5.61 12.55 66.48
N LEU A 19 4.89 13.67 66.62
CA LEU A 19 4.20 14.32 65.50
C LEU A 19 5.21 14.79 64.44
N ALA A 20 6.29 15.45 64.85
CA ALA A 20 7.36 15.86 63.94
C ALA A 20 8.01 14.66 63.22
N GLY A 21 8.33 13.60 63.97
CA GLY A 21 8.90 12.37 63.41
C GLY A 21 7.96 11.66 62.43
N SER A 22 6.67 11.59 62.74
CA SER A 22 5.66 11.00 61.86
C SER A 22 5.46 11.80 60.57
N GLY A 23 5.50 13.14 60.62
CA GLY A 23 5.37 13.99 59.45
C GLY A 23 6.54 13.81 58.49
N VAL A 24 7.77 13.81 59.02
CA VAL A 24 8.98 13.57 58.22
C VAL A 24 9.00 12.13 57.69
N GLY A 25 8.68 11.13 58.52
CA GLY A 25 8.62 9.72 58.11
C GLY A 25 7.57 9.46 57.03
N TYR A 26 6.39 10.08 57.12
CA TYR A 26 5.34 9.99 56.11
C TYR A 26 5.76 10.67 54.80
N TYR A 27 6.38 11.85 54.89
CA TYR A 27 6.83 12.60 53.72
C TYR A 27 7.90 11.83 52.94
N TYR A 28 8.92 11.30 53.61
CA TYR A 28 10.01 10.56 52.97
C TYR A 28 9.64 9.11 52.63
N GLY A 29 8.82 8.44 53.45
CA GLY A 29 8.48 7.03 53.27
C GLY A 29 7.33 6.75 52.30
N ILE A 30 6.39 7.69 52.13
CA ILE A 30 5.18 7.49 51.31
C ILE A 30 5.07 8.54 50.21
N TYR A 31 5.22 9.82 50.54
CA TYR A 31 4.94 10.90 49.58
C TYR A 31 6.00 11.03 48.49
N LEU A 32 7.28 11.01 48.85
CA LEU A 32 8.41 11.03 47.91
C LEU A 32 8.40 9.85 46.91
N PRO A 33 8.31 8.57 47.34
CA PRO A 33 8.28 7.46 46.39
C PRO A 33 7.00 7.46 45.51
N ALA A 34 5.87 7.95 46.03
CA ALA A 34 4.65 8.07 45.23
C ALA A 34 4.80 9.08 44.07
N GLN A 35 5.57 10.15 44.24
CA GLN A 35 5.86 11.10 43.16
C GLN A 35 6.77 10.50 42.08
N ASP A 36 7.79 9.75 42.48
CA ASP A 36 8.70 9.10 41.52
C ASP A 36 7.98 8.04 40.69
N VAL A 37 7.11 7.24 41.30
CA VAL A 37 6.27 6.26 40.57
C VAL A 37 5.33 6.96 39.59
N ARG A 38 4.72 8.09 39.97
CA ARG A 38 3.87 8.88 39.07
C ARG A 38 4.66 9.41 37.88
N ARG A 39 5.85 9.97 38.11
CA ARG A 39 6.72 10.46 37.03
C ARG A 39 7.16 9.35 36.09
N GLN A 40 7.66 8.23 36.63
CA GLN A 40 8.04 7.07 35.82
C GLN A 40 6.87 6.51 35.01
N THR A 41 5.67 6.46 35.59
CA THR A 41 4.46 6.01 34.88
C THR A 41 4.09 6.96 33.75
N GLN A 42 4.17 8.28 33.97
CA GLN A 42 3.92 9.28 32.93
C GLN A 42 4.95 9.19 31.80
N GLU A 43 6.24 9.04 32.13
CA GLU A 43 7.30 8.87 31.13
C GLU A 43 7.14 7.57 30.33
N MET A 44 6.81 6.44 30.98
CA MET A 44 6.49 5.20 30.27
C MET A 44 5.27 5.34 29.38
N THR A 45 4.22 6.01 29.84
CA THR A 45 2.99 6.22 29.05
C THR A 45 3.29 7.09 27.83
N GLN A 46 4.09 8.15 27.97
CA GLN A 46 4.52 9.00 26.86
C GLN A 46 5.41 8.24 25.86
N ARG A 47 6.33 7.40 26.34
CA ARG A 47 7.15 6.55 25.47
C ARG A 47 6.29 5.56 24.70
N GLN A 48 5.37 4.88 25.37
CA GLN A 48 4.44 3.95 24.73
C GLN A 48 3.52 4.64 23.72
N SER A 49 3.04 5.85 24.01
CA SER A 49 2.22 6.60 23.04
C SER A 49 3.04 7.01 21.82
N HIS A 50 4.27 7.48 22.01
CA HIS A 50 5.16 7.81 20.88
C HIS A 50 5.53 6.58 20.04
N GLU A 51 5.82 5.45 20.68
CA GLU A 51 6.10 4.18 19.98
C GLU A 51 4.87 3.66 19.22
N GLN A 52 3.66 3.81 19.80
CA GLN A 52 2.42 3.49 19.10
C GLN A 52 2.15 4.41 17.91
N GLU A 53 2.40 5.71 18.04
CA GLU A 53 2.25 6.66 16.94
C GLU A 53 3.25 6.37 15.81
N GLN A 54 4.52 6.12 16.15
CA GLN A 54 5.54 5.75 15.17
C GLN A 54 5.22 4.44 14.46
N SER A 55 4.80 3.41 15.20
CA SER A 55 4.42 2.12 14.61
C SER A 55 3.18 2.23 13.72
N ARG A 56 2.18 3.03 14.10
CA ARG A 56 1.03 3.35 13.24
C ARG A 56 1.44 4.09 11.98
N ALA A 57 2.30 5.10 12.09
CA ALA A 57 2.79 5.85 10.94
C ALA A 57 3.58 4.96 9.98
N LEU A 58 4.44 4.06 10.49
CA LEU A 58 5.17 3.08 9.70
C LEU A 58 4.23 2.08 9.02
N ALA A 59 3.25 1.54 9.74
CA ALA A 59 2.27 0.61 9.19
C ALA A 59 1.41 1.27 8.09
N GLU A 60 1.05 2.53 8.26
CA GLU A 60 0.28 3.28 7.27
C GLU A 60 1.11 3.59 6.02
N ARG A 61 2.40 3.93 6.16
CA ARG A 61 3.33 4.05 5.02
C ARG A 61 3.46 2.74 4.27
N ALA A 62 3.69 1.63 4.96
CA ALA A 62 3.79 0.31 4.35
C ALA A 62 2.49 -0.08 3.61
N ARG A 63 1.32 0.25 4.17
CA ARG A 63 0.02 0.04 3.49
C ARG A 63 -0.11 0.87 2.22
N ARG A 64 0.28 2.15 2.25
CA ARG A 64 0.22 3.03 1.06
C ARG A 64 1.17 2.55 -0.03
N GLU A 65 2.37 2.13 0.33
CA GLU A 65 3.34 1.56 -0.61
C GLU A 65 2.83 0.26 -1.24
N ALA A 66 2.26 -0.65 -0.43
CA ALA A 66 1.69 -1.89 -0.92
C ALA A 66 0.49 -1.65 -1.86
N ALA A 67 -0.38 -0.68 -1.52
CA ALA A 67 -1.50 -0.29 -2.37
C ALA A 67 -1.00 0.27 -3.71
N ALA A 68 -0.02 1.18 -3.70
CA ALA A 68 0.56 1.75 -4.92
C ALA A 68 1.19 0.68 -5.82
N GLN A 69 1.88 -0.32 -5.24
CA GLN A 69 2.41 -1.45 -6.00
C GLN A 69 1.32 -2.35 -6.58
N ALA A 70 0.23 -2.59 -5.83
CA ALA A 70 -0.91 -3.37 -6.32
C ALA A 70 -1.64 -2.66 -7.48
N ASP A 71 -1.82 -1.35 -7.37
CA ASP A 71 -2.42 -0.53 -8.42
C ASP A 71 -1.55 -0.53 -9.68
N TYR A 72 -0.23 -0.39 -9.52
CA TYR A 72 0.74 -0.53 -10.62
C TYR A 72 0.63 -1.90 -11.31
N GLY A 73 0.63 -3.00 -10.54
CA GLY A 73 0.49 -4.35 -11.07
C GLY A 73 -0.81 -4.53 -11.85
N THR A 74 -1.92 -3.99 -11.33
CA THR A 74 -3.22 -4.00 -12.00
C THR A 74 -3.18 -3.22 -13.32
N CYS A 75 -2.58 -2.04 -13.33
CA CYS A 75 -2.43 -1.19 -14.51
C CYS A 75 -1.63 -1.89 -15.62
N VAL A 76 -0.50 -2.50 -15.27
CA VAL A 76 0.34 -3.25 -16.22
C VAL A 76 -0.38 -4.49 -16.76
N ASN A 77 -1.06 -5.24 -15.90
CA ASN A 77 -1.84 -6.41 -16.32
C ASN A 77 -2.98 -6.03 -17.27
N PHE A 78 -3.65 -4.91 -17.02
CA PHE A 78 -4.66 -4.37 -17.92
C PHE A 78 -4.05 -3.97 -19.27
N ALA A 79 -2.90 -3.30 -19.27
CA ALA A 79 -2.20 -2.93 -20.51
C ALA A 79 -1.85 -4.16 -21.36
N GLU A 80 -1.37 -5.23 -20.72
CA GLU A 80 -1.07 -6.51 -21.39
C GLU A 80 -2.32 -7.21 -21.91
N SER A 81 -3.38 -7.27 -21.10
CA SER A 81 -4.64 -7.91 -21.48
C SER A 81 -5.28 -7.19 -22.67
N ALA A 82 -5.29 -5.85 -22.64
CA ALA A 82 -5.79 -5.03 -23.73
C ALA A 82 -4.95 -5.20 -25.01
N TYR A 83 -3.62 -5.33 -24.89
CA TYR A 83 -2.75 -5.63 -26.02
C TYR A 83 -3.11 -6.97 -26.67
N LYS A 84 -3.21 -8.05 -25.88
CA LYS A 84 -3.57 -9.39 -26.38
C LYS A 84 -4.95 -9.38 -27.03
N GLN A 85 -5.94 -8.78 -26.39
CA GLN A 85 -7.30 -8.68 -26.95
C GLN A 85 -7.31 -7.95 -28.30
N ARG A 86 -6.59 -6.84 -28.42
CA ARG A 86 -6.51 -6.10 -29.70
C ARG A 86 -5.76 -6.86 -30.77
N TRP A 87 -4.71 -7.58 -30.38
CA TRP A 87 -3.99 -8.47 -31.30
C TRP A 87 -4.94 -9.52 -31.87
N THR A 88 -5.64 -10.26 -30.99
CA THR A 88 -6.62 -11.28 -31.39
C THR A 88 -7.74 -10.69 -32.23
N GLN A 89 -8.30 -9.54 -31.85
CA GLN A 89 -9.36 -8.89 -32.62
C GLN A 89 -8.88 -8.51 -34.04
N THR A 90 -7.65 -8.00 -34.15
CA THR A 90 -7.06 -7.66 -35.45
C THR A 90 -6.86 -8.91 -36.31
N CYS A 91 -6.45 -10.02 -35.70
CA CYS A 91 -6.34 -11.30 -36.38
C CYS A 91 -7.70 -11.81 -36.89
N GLN A 92 -8.73 -11.72 -36.06
CA GLN A 92 -10.09 -12.12 -36.44
C GLN A 92 -10.60 -11.28 -37.62
N THR A 93 -10.50 -9.96 -37.54
CA THR A 93 -10.92 -9.08 -38.65
C THR A 93 -10.19 -9.41 -39.96
N MET A 94 -8.89 -9.75 -39.88
CA MET A 94 -8.11 -10.15 -41.05
C MET A 94 -8.50 -11.52 -41.58
N HIS A 95 -8.74 -12.48 -40.69
CA HIS A 95 -9.23 -13.81 -41.05
C HIS A 95 -10.58 -13.73 -41.77
N ASP A 96 -11.52 -12.97 -41.21
CA ASP A 96 -12.87 -12.79 -41.77
C ASP A 96 -12.80 -12.15 -43.17
N ALA A 97 -11.91 -11.18 -43.35
CA ALA A 97 -11.68 -10.55 -44.66
C ALA A 97 -11.03 -11.49 -45.68
N ASP A 98 -10.09 -12.34 -45.25
CA ASP A 98 -9.51 -13.35 -46.15
C ASP A 98 -10.53 -14.43 -46.50
N GLN A 99 -11.37 -14.83 -45.53
CA GLN A 99 -12.42 -15.80 -45.71
C GLN A 99 -13.47 -15.29 -46.71
N SER A 100 -13.92 -14.03 -46.56
CA SER A 100 -14.88 -13.45 -47.50
C SER A 100 -14.28 -13.36 -48.92
N ALA A 101 -13.02 -12.95 -49.05
CA ALA A 101 -12.33 -12.89 -50.34
C ALA A 101 -12.15 -14.29 -50.97
N PHE A 102 -11.93 -15.31 -50.14
CA PHE A 102 -11.87 -16.70 -50.59
C PHE A 102 -13.24 -17.19 -51.07
N GLU A 103 -14.31 -16.93 -50.31
CA GLU A 103 -15.69 -17.30 -50.65
C GLU A 103 -16.14 -16.63 -51.95
N ASP A 104 -15.92 -15.32 -52.09
CA ASP A 104 -16.20 -14.56 -53.31
C ASP A 104 -15.46 -15.13 -54.54
N CYS A 105 -14.23 -15.61 -54.35
CA CYS A 105 -13.45 -16.24 -55.42
C CYS A 105 -13.98 -17.63 -55.76
N ALA A 106 -14.34 -18.43 -54.75
CA ALA A 106 -14.80 -19.80 -54.89
C ALA A 106 -16.20 -19.91 -55.51
N ASP A 107 -17.05 -18.89 -55.31
CA ASP A 107 -18.38 -18.80 -55.91
C ASP A 107 -18.36 -18.45 -57.40
N ASN A 108 -17.20 -18.10 -57.96
CA ASN A 108 -17.05 -17.84 -59.38
C ASN A 108 -16.91 -19.15 -60.18
N LEU A 109 -17.77 -19.33 -61.20
CA LEU A 109 -17.91 -20.55 -62.00
C LEU A 109 -16.61 -21.04 -62.66
N PHE A 110 -15.65 -20.14 -62.90
CA PHE A 110 -14.38 -20.46 -63.56
C PHE A 110 -13.21 -20.67 -62.59
N SER A 111 -13.44 -20.49 -61.29
CA SER A 111 -12.41 -20.61 -60.27
C SER A 111 -12.32 -22.04 -59.73
N THR A 112 -11.10 -22.50 -59.47
CA THR A 112 -10.88 -23.72 -58.68
C THR A 112 -10.60 -23.35 -57.23
N ARG A 113 -11.06 -24.17 -56.29
CA ARG A 113 -10.83 -23.96 -54.85
C ARG A 113 -9.34 -23.80 -54.50
N SER A 114 -8.48 -24.61 -55.12
CA SER A 114 -7.02 -24.52 -54.96
C SER A 114 -6.44 -23.23 -55.54
N GLY A 115 -6.95 -22.75 -56.68
CA GLY A 115 -6.57 -21.47 -57.26
C GLY A 115 -6.97 -20.28 -56.39
N CYS A 116 -8.16 -20.34 -55.78
CA CYS A 116 -8.62 -19.29 -54.86
C CYS A 116 -7.82 -19.27 -53.56
N LEU A 117 -7.49 -20.42 -52.98
CA LEU A 117 -6.62 -20.48 -51.79
C LEU A 117 -5.20 -19.99 -52.09
N ALA A 118 -4.68 -20.22 -53.29
CA ALA A 118 -3.37 -19.70 -53.70
C ALA A 118 -3.37 -18.17 -53.82
N LYS A 119 -4.51 -17.57 -54.20
CA LYS A 119 -4.67 -16.12 -54.36
C LYS A 119 -5.05 -15.40 -53.07
N HIS A 120 -5.88 -16.05 -52.24
CA HIS A 120 -6.41 -15.56 -50.97
C HIS A 120 -6.14 -16.59 -49.86
N PRO A 121 -4.89 -16.69 -49.38
CA PRO A 121 -4.57 -17.57 -48.27
C PRO A 121 -5.24 -17.06 -46.99
N VAL A 122 -6.15 -17.85 -46.44
CA VAL A 122 -6.86 -17.51 -45.20
C VAL A 122 -5.92 -17.64 -44.01
N ARG A 123 -5.60 -16.50 -43.37
CA ARG A 123 -4.78 -16.46 -42.15
C ARG A 123 -5.54 -17.04 -40.95
N PRO A 124 -4.87 -17.51 -39.88
CA PRO A 124 -5.56 -17.99 -38.69
C PRO A 124 -6.25 -16.84 -37.93
N ALA A 125 -7.40 -17.14 -37.31
CA ALA A 125 -8.16 -16.17 -36.51
C ALA A 125 -7.48 -15.79 -35.18
N GLN A 126 -6.53 -16.60 -34.69
CA GLN A 126 -5.79 -16.38 -33.45
C GLN A 126 -4.29 -16.55 -33.72
N ASP A 127 -3.46 -15.90 -32.89
CA ASP A 127 -1.99 -15.93 -32.97
C ASP A 127 -1.43 -15.70 -34.39
N CYS A 128 -2.11 -14.83 -35.14
CA CYS A 128 -1.72 -14.50 -36.50
C CYS A 128 -0.50 -13.57 -36.52
N ALA A 129 0.26 -13.65 -37.62
CA ALA A 129 1.30 -12.69 -37.93
C ALA A 129 0.67 -11.41 -38.49
N LEU A 130 0.67 -10.34 -37.69
CA LEU A 130 0.20 -9.03 -38.11
C LEU A 130 1.23 -8.34 -39.02
N PRO A 131 0.79 -7.47 -39.95
CA PRO A 131 1.69 -6.59 -40.68
C PRO A 131 2.56 -5.76 -39.73
N SER A 132 3.80 -5.51 -40.12
CA SER A 132 4.80 -4.84 -39.29
C SER A 132 4.32 -3.53 -38.69
N GLN A 133 3.66 -2.69 -39.49
CA GLN A 133 3.12 -1.39 -39.03
C GLN A 133 2.05 -1.57 -37.94
N THR A 134 1.13 -2.52 -38.10
CA THR A 134 0.07 -2.78 -37.13
C THR A 134 0.63 -3.41 -35.85
N ALA A 135 1.55 -4.36 -35.99
CA ALA A 135 2.23 -4.99 -34.86
C ALA A 135 3.03 -3.97 -34.03
N GLN A 136 3.74 -3.06 -34.70
CA GLN A 136 4.46 -1.96 -34.06
C GLN A 136 3.50 -1.03 -33.33
N ALA A 137 2.45 -0.54 -34.00
CA ALA A 137 1.47 0.35 -33.37
C ALA A 137 0.82 -0.25 -32.11
N LEU A 138 0.48 -1.55 -32.13
CA LEU A 138 -0.05 -2.25 -30.96
C LEU A 138 0.99 -2.40 -29.84
N THR A 139 2.24 -2.67 -30.19
CA THR A 139 3.34 -2.81 -29.24
C THR A 139 3.66 -1.45 -28.59
N ASP A 140 3.77 -0.39 -29.39
CA ASP A 140 4.01 0.97 -28.90
C ASP A 140 2.89 1.43 -27.98
N ALA A 141 1.63 1.14 -28.33
CA ALA A 141 0.49 1.45 -27.48
C ALA A 141 0.49 0.67 -26.15
N ARG A 142 1.06 -0.54 -26.11
CA ARG A 142 1.26 -1.32 -24.87
C ARG A 142 2.34 -0.67 -24.01
N GLU A 143 3.49 -0.38 -24.60
CA GLU A 143 4.61 0.23 -23.89
C GLU A 143 4.27 1.62 -23.36
N GLN A 144 3.54 2.43 -24.14
CA GLN A 144 3.05 3.74 -23.70
C GLN A 144 2.15 3.63 -22.47
N ARG A 145 1.24 2.65 -22.42
CA ARG A 145 0.38 2.41 -21.24
C ARG A 145 1.20 1.98 -20.03
N LYS A 146 2.16 1.08 -20.20
CA LYS A 146 3.05 0.65 -19.11
C LYS A 146 3.88 1.82 -18.57
N ALA A 147 4.38 2.67 -19.45
CA ALA A 147 5.10 3.88 -19.05
C ALA A 147 4.21 4.82 -18.23
N GLN A 148 2.94 5.00 -18.62
CA GLN A 148 1.98 5.76 -17.82
C GLN A 148 1.74 5.13 -16.44
N CYS A 149 1.63 3.80 -16.34
CA CYS A 149 1.54 3.10 -15.05
C CYS A 149 2.78 3.36 -14.18
N ALA A 150 3.98 3.34 -14.76
CA ALA A 150 5.22 3.61 -14.03
C ALA A 150 5.27 5.05 -13.48
N VAL A 151 4.87 6.03 -14.28
CA VAL A 151 4.77 7.44 -13.84
C VAL A 151 3.79 7.59 -12.67
N GLN A 152 2.65 6.89 -12.70
CA GLN A 152 1.69 6.91 -11.58
C GLN A 152 2.29 6.33 -10.30
N LEU A 153 3.05 5.24 -10.40
CA LEU A 153 3.74 4.64 -9.27
C LEU A 153 4.78 5.60 -8.67
N GLU A 154 5.62 6.21 -9.52
CA GLU A 154 6.63 7.19 -9.10
C GLU A 154 5.98 8.39 -8.40
N THR A 155 4.87 8.89 -8.95
CA THR A 155 4.11 10.01 -8.35
C THR A 155 3.55 9.62 -6.99
N ALA A 156 2.97 8.42 -6.86
CA ALA A 156 2.45 7.91 -5.59
C ALA A 156 3.56 7.77 -4.54
N GLN A 157 4.72 7.26 -4.92
CA GLN A 157 5.89 7.14 -4.03
C GLN A 157 6.46 8.49 -3.60
N GLN A 158 6.51 9.47 -4.51
CA GLN A 158 6.96 10.83 -4.20
C GLN A 158 5.99 11.55 -3.26
N SER A 159 4.67 11.37 -3.45
CA SER A 159 3.65 11.93 -2.54
C SER A 159 3.65 11.31 -1.14
N GLY A 160 4.27 10.14 -0.97
CA GLY A 160 4.44 9.44 0.31
C GLY A 160 5.75 9.74 1.05
N ARG A 161 6.67 10.50 0.44
CA ARG A 161 7.91 10.93 1.09
C ARG A 161 7.62 12.08 2.08
N PRO A 162 8.10 12.00 3.34
CA PRO A 162 7.92 13.05 4.33
C PRO A 162 8.65 14.34 3.97
#